data_AF-A0A3D6CGI3-F1
#
_entry.id   AF-A0A3D6CGI3-F1
#
_cell.length_a   1.000
_cell.length_b   1.000
_cell.length_c   1.000
_cell.angle_alpha   90.00
_cell.angle_beta   90.00
_cell.angle_gamma   90.00
#
_symmetry.space_group_name_H-M   'P 1'
#
loop_
_entity.id
_entity.type
_entity.pdbx_description
1 polymer ?
#
loop_
_entity_poly.entity_id
_entity_poly.type
_entity_poly.pdbx_seq_one_letter_code
_entity_poly.pdbx_strand_id
1 'polypeptide(L)'
;CHSAGIQVRMITGDHAVLVNGQIEKWGTTVTRNPFGPEVLHNGQMVSTPGPIAFGGYFFGITGFHGFHVFSGVVINIIMYIKTRLGHFDQRGHYEMIEKAGLYWHFVDLVWVFVFLCFYLI
;
A
#
# COMPACT_ATOMS: atom_id res chain seq x y z
N CYS A 1 20.78 -8.56 36.61
CA CYS A 1 19.76 -8.79 35.57
C CYS A 1 18.88 -7.57 35.40
N HIS A 2 19.42 -6.44 34.93
CA HIS A 2 18.67 -5.22 34.73
C HIS A 2 19.23 -4.54 33.48
N SER A 3 18.33 -4.12 32.59
CA SER A 3 18.62 -3.26 31.43
C SER A 3 19.26 -3.92 30.19
N ALA A 4 18.57 -4.90 29.59
CA ALA A 4 18.79 -5.30 28.19
C ALA A 4 17.46 -5.38 27.40
N GLY A 5 16.49 -4.53 27.75
CA GLY A 5 15.12 -4.60 27.20
C GLY A 5 14.50 -3.26 26.80
N ILE A 6 15.29 -2.18 26.76
CA ILE A 6 14.75 -0.82 26.53
C ILE A 6 14.65 -0.47 25.03
N GLN A 7 15.37 -1.16 24.13
CA GLN A 7 15.44 -0.76 22.71
C GLN A 7 14.45 -1.51 21.79
N VAL A 8 13.99 -2.71 22.12
CA VAL A 8 13.10 -3.52 21.24
C VAL A 8 11.61 -3.17 21.40
N ARG A 9 11.24 -2.46 22.48
CA ARG A 9 9.87 -1.97 22.73
C ARG A 9 9.51 -0.70 21.94
N MET A 10 10.47 -0.08 21.23
CA MET A 10 10.26 1.21 20.55
C MET A 10 9.53 1.12 19.20
N ILE A 11 9.38 -0.08 18.63
CA ILE A 11 8.76 -0.30 17.30
C ILE A 11 7.47 -1.13 17.34
N THR A 12 7.15 -1.76 18.47
CA THR A 12 5.88 -2.47 18.74
C THR A 12 5.47 -2.22 20.19
N GLY A 13 5.58 -0.97 20.61
CA GLY A 13 5.14 -0.55 21.94
C GLY A 13 3.66 -0.24 21.90
N ASP A 14 2.88 -0.81 22.83
CA ASP A 14 1.61 -0.18 23.16
C ASP A 14 1.89 1.21 23.74
N HIS A 15 1.45 2.25 23.04
CA HIS A 15 1.57 3.63 23.45
C HIS A 15 0.34 4.04 24.28
N ALA A 16 0.55 4.79 25.36
CA ALA A 16 -0.55 5.30 26.18
C ALA A 16 -1.17 6.51 25.47
N VAL A 17 -2.43 6.35 25.04
CA VAL A 17 -3.18 7.36 24.29
C VAL A 17 -4.45 7.73 25.04
N LEU A 18 -4.77 9.03 25.09
CA LEU A 18 -6.03 9.50 25.68
C LEU A 18 -7.19 9.43 24.72
N VAL A 19 -8.20 8.63 25.06
CA VAL A 19 -9.39 8.44 24.25
C VAL A 19 -10.60 8.61 25.16
N ASN A 20 -11.47 9.59 24.87
CA ASN A 20 -12.68 9.86 25.66
C ASN A 20 -12.46 10.02 27.18
N GLY A 21 -11.29 10.53 27.59
CA GLY A 21 -10.94 10.75 29.00
C GLY A 21 -10.41 9.51 29.74
N GLN A 22 -10.16 8.39 29.04
CA GLN A 22 -9.49 7.22 29.57
C GLN A 22 -8.14 6.99 28.87
N ILE A 23 -7.16 6.46 29.60
CA ILE A 23 -5.85 6.09 29.05
C ILE A 23 -5.98 4.68 28.45
N GLU A 24 -5.97 4.60 27.12
CA GLU A 24 -5.93 3.33 26.40
C GLU A 24 -4.54 3.05 25.84
N LYS A 25 -4.18 1.78 25.76
CA LYS A 25 -2.89 1.31 25.22
C LYS A 25 -3.08 0.90 23.77
N TRP A 26 -2.54 1.70 22.84
CA TRP A 26 -2.70 1.52 21.40
C TRP A 26 -1.36 1.24 20.72
N GLY A 27 -1.31 0.18 19.93
CA GLY A 27 -0.25 -0.01 18.93
C GLY A 27 -0.46 0.89 17.72
N THR A 28 0.62 1.16 16.97
CA THR A 28 0.56 1.88 15.71
C THR A 28 -0.08 1.01 14.63
N THR A 29 -1.27 1.39 14.17
CA THR A 29 -2.01 0.70 13.10
C THR A 29 -2.40 1.72 12.03
N VAL A 30 -2.63 1.27 10.79
CA VAL A 30 -3.13 2.12 9.70
C VAL A 30 -4.39 2.94 10.07
N THR A 31 -5.21 2.44 10.99
CA THR A 31 -6.40 3.10 11.51
C THR A 31 -6.19 3.86 12.82
N ARG A 32 -5.14 3.53 13.59
CA ARG A 32 -4.88 4.11 14.93
C ARG A 32 -3.45 4.65 14.99
N ASN A 33 -3.35 5.97 15.05
CA ASN A 33 -2.08 6.66 15.22
C ASN A 33 -1.94 7.16 16.67
N PRO A 34 -1.03 6.61 17.48
CA PRO A 34 -0.83 7.04 18.86
C PRO A 34 -0.01 8.34 19.00
N PHE A 35 0.55 8.86 17.90
CA PHE A 35 1.46 10.00 17.90
C PHE A 35 0.74 11.33 17.58
N GLY A 36 -0.04 11.84 18.53
CA GLY A 36 -0.62 13.18 18.51
C GLY A 36 0.01 14.12 19.54
N PRO A 37 -0.48 15.37 19.64
CA PRO A 37 0.00 16.32 20.64
C PRO A 37 -0.14 15.75 22.07
N GLU A 38 0.90 15.95 22.88
CA GLU A 38 0.91 15.53 24.27
C GLU A 38 0.11 16.50 25.13
N VAL A 39 -0.73 15.95 26.00
CA VAL A 39 -1.52 16.73 26.95
C VAL A 39 -1.31 16.20 28.37
N LEU A 40 -1.41 17.10 29.34
CA LEU A 40 -1.35 16.75 30.75
C LEU A 40 -2.74 16.27 31.20
N HIS A 41 -2.83 15.02 31.63
CA HIS A 41 -4.05 14.43 32.17
C HIS A 41 -3.75 13.70 33.48
N ASN A 42 -4.45 14.08 34.55
CA ASN A 42 -4.28 13.52 35.90
C ASN A 42 -2.81 13.46 36.39
N GLY A 43 -2.00 14.47 36.04
CA GLY A 43 -0.60 14.56 36.42
C GLY A 43 0.38 13.72 35.59
N GLN A 44 -0.09 13.07 34.52
CA GLN A 44 0.73 12.29 33.59
C GLN A 44 0.72 12.94 32.19
N MET A 45 1.88 12.92 31.52
CA MET A 45 1.99 13.29 30.10
C MET A 45 1.57 12.11 29.25
N VAL A 46 0.61 12.33 28.36
CA VAL A 46 -0.02 11.30 27.53
C VAL A 46 -0.32 11.86 26.14
N SER A 47 -0.09 11.06 25.10
CA SER A 47 -0.35 11.48 23.72
C SER A 47 -1.83 11.38 23.39
N THR A 48 -2.33 12.30 22.57
CA THR A 48 -3.66 12.17 21.98
C THR A 48 -3.59 11.39 20.66
N PRO A 49 -4.72 10.82 20.17
CA PRO A 49 -4.75 10.17 18.87
C PRO A 49 -4.32 11.16 17.78
N GLY A 50 -3.24 10.82 17.07
CA GLY A 50 -2.77 11.56 15.92
C GLY A 50 -3.65 11.31 14.69
N PRO A 51 -3.42 12.04 13.58
CA PRO A 51 -4.12 11.82 12.32
C PRO A 51 -3.97 10.37 11.86
N ILE A 52 -5.02 9.82 11.23
CA ILE A 52 -4.98 8.49 10.61
C ILE A 52 -3.76 8.39 9.68
N ALA A 53 -3.13 7.21 9.63
CA ALA A 53 -1.95 6.97 8.82
C ALA A 53 -2.32 6.82 7.33
N PHE A 54 -2.89 7.87 6.73
CA PHE A 54 -3.30 7.95 5.33
C PHE A 54 -2.14 7.60 4.39
N GLY A 55 -0.92 7.99 4.75
CA GLY A 55 0.30 7.61 4.02
C GLY A 55 0.47 6.10 3.87
N GLY A 56 0.09 5.29 4.87
CA GLY A 56 0.20 3.84 4.80
C GLY A 56 -0.73 3.22 3.74
N TYR A 57 -1.98 3.68 3.68
CA TYR A 57 -2.91 3.28 2.62
C TYR A 57 -2.47 3.79 1.25
N PHE A 58 -1.98 5.03 1.20
CA PHE A 58 -1.47 5.66 -0.01
C PHE A 58 -0.35 4.83 -0.66
N PHE A 59 0.70 4.53 0.10
CA PHE A 59 1.85 3.78 -0.40
C PHE A 59 1.53 2.30 -0.59
N GLY A 60 0.64 1.72 0.21
CA GLY A 60 0.22 0.32 0.05
C GLY A 60 -0.54 0.07 -1.24
N ILE A 61 -1.59 0.86 -1.51
CA ILE A 61 -2.43 0.71 -2.71
C ILE A 61 -1.62 1.07 -3.97
N THR A 62 -0.91 2.19 -3.95
CA THR A 62 -0.09 2.65 -5.08
C THR A 62 1.07 1.69 -5.35
N GLY A 63 1.71 1.17 -4.29
CA GLY A 63 2.81 0.21 -4.41
C GLY A 63 2.38 -1.14 -4.97
N PHE A 64 1.26 -1.69 -4.50
CA PHE A 64 0.70 -2.93 -5.04
C PHE A 64 0.30 -2.78 -6.51
N HIS A 65 -0.34 -1.66 -6.86
CA HIS A 65 -0.68 -1.36 -8.24
C HIS A 65 0.55 -1.22 -9.14
N GLY A 66 1.57 -0.46 -8.69
CA GLY A 66 2.82 -0.32 -9.42
C GLY A 66 3.50 -1.67 -9.69
N PHE A 67 3.46 -2.59 -8.72
CA PHE A 67 3.93 -3.96 -8.91
C PHE A 67 3.10 -4.74 -9.94
N HIS A 68 1.76 -4.63 -9.90
CA HIS A 68 0.87 -5.28 -10.85
C HIS A 68 1.13 -4.82 -12.28
N VAL A 69 1.19 -3.50 -12.51
CA VAL A 69 1.50 -2.89 -13.81
C VAL A 69 2.89 -3.31 -14.28
N PHE A 70 3.91 -3.20 -13.41
CA PHE A 70 5.26 -3.62 -13.76
C PHE A 70 5.32 -5.09 -14.20
N SER A 71 4.65 -5.98 -13.47
CA SER A 71 4.63 -7.41 -13.78
C SER A 71 4.02 -7.72 -15.15
N GLY A 72 2.94 -7.02 -15.53
CA GLY A 72 2.29 -7.28 -16.81
C GLY A 72 2.89 -6.52 -17.99
N VAL A 73 3.56 -5.38 -17.78
CA VAL A 73 4.44 -4.78 -18.80
C VAL A 73 5.56 -5.75 -19.16
N VAL A 74 6.19 -6.38 -18.17
CA VAL A 74 7.25 -7.38 -18.39
C VAL A 74 6.72 -8.56 -19.23
N ILE A 75 5.54 -9.09 -18.91
CA ILE A 75 4.93 -10.19 -19.68
C ILE A 75 4.60 -9.77 -21.12
N ASN A 76 4.07 -8.56 -21.31
CA ASN A 76 3.80 -8.01 -22.64
C ASN A 76 5.07 -7.81 -23.47
N ILE A 77 6.15 -7.30 -22.87
CA ILE A 77 7.46 -7.14 -23.54
C ILE A 77 8.03 -8.51 -23.94
N ILE A 78 7.97 -9.52 -23.08
CA ILE A 78 8.43 -10.87 -23.40
C ILE A 78 7.63 -11.47 -24.57
N MET A 79 6.30 -11.34 -24.56
CA MET A 79 5.44 -11.77 -25.66
C MET A 79 5.75 -11.03 -26.96
N TYR A 80 5.98 -9.72 -26.90
CA TYR A 80 6.37 -8.90 -28.05
C TYR A 80 7.71 -9.37 -28.65
N ILE A 81 8.74 -9.58 -27.82
CA ILE A 81 10.06 -10.03 -28.28
C ILE A 81 9.96 -11.44 -28.88
N LYS A 82 9.23 -12.37 -28.26
CA LYS A 82 9.00 -13.72 -28.82
C LYS A 82 8.28 -13.71 -30.17
N THR A 83 7.39 -12.74 -30.38
CA THR A 83 6.69 -12.54 -31.65
C THR A 83 7.63 -11.98 -32.72
N ARG A 84 8.44 -10.98 -32.35
CA ARG A 84 9.46 -10.37 -33.24
C ARG A 84 10.57 -11.34 -33.65
N LEU A 85 10.90 -12.33 -32.82
CA LEU A 85 11.87 -13.39 -33.13
C LEU A 85 11.35 -14.44 -34.14
N GLY A 86 10.15 -14.28 -34.70
CA GLY A 86 9.71 -15.04 -35.87
C GLY A 86 9.11 -16.42 -35.59
N HIS A 87 8.84 -16.77 -34.33
CA HIS A 87 8.21 -18.06 -33.98
C HIS A 87 6.74 -18.22 -34.46
N PHE A 88 6.12 -17.18 -35.02
CA PHE A 88 4.73 -17.18 -35.46
C PHE A 88 4.50 -17.02 -36.96
N ASP A 89 5.55 -17.07 -37.78
CA ASP A 89 5.43 -16.96 -39.24
C ASP A 89 4.71 -18.15 -39.91
N GLN A 90 4.42 -19.23 -39.18
CA GLN A 90 3.76 -20.43 -39.73
C GLN A 90 2.31 -20.69 -39.28
N ARG A 91 1.71 -19.91 -38.37
CA ARG A 91 0.44 -20.33 -37.70
C ARG A 91 -0.66 -19.28 -37.50
N GLY A 92 -0.51 -18.04 -38.00
CA GLY A 92 -1.61 -17.05 -37.93
C GLY A 92 -2.03 -16.66 -36.49
N HIS A 93 -1.08 -16.65 -35.56
CA HIS A 93 -1.34 -16.47 -34.11
C HIS A 93 -1.20 -15.02 -33.61
N TYR A 94 -1.13 -14.05 -34.51
CA TYR A 94 -1.10 -12.61 -34.17
C TYR A 94 -2.32 -12.17 -33.34
N GLU A 95 -3.47 -12.83 -33.53
CA GLU A 95 -4.72 -12.62 -32.78
C GLU A 95 -4.59 -12.80 -31.25
N MET A 96 -3.74 -13.73 -30.80
CA MET A 96 -3.65 -14.05 -29.36
C MET A 96 -2.87 -12.97 -28.59
N ILE A 97 -1.93 -12.30 -29.25
CA ILE A 97 -1.15 -11.21 -28.66
C ILE A 97 -1.97 -9.91 -28.62
N GLU A 98 -2.72 -9.59 -29.67
CA GLU A 98 -3.62 -8.43 -29.65
C GLU A 98 -4.70 -8.58 -28.58
N LYS A 99 -5.32 -9.76 -28.46
CA LYS A 99 -6.32 -10.01 -27.42
C LYS A 99 -5.74 -9.94 -26.00
N ALA A 100 -4.54 -10.47 -25.77
CA ALA A 100 -3.90 -10.42 -24.46
C ALA A 100 -3.46 -9.00 -24.08
N GLY A 101 -2.86 -8.25 -25.01
CA GLY A 101 -2.48 -6.85 -24.79
C GLY A 101 -3.69 -5.95 -24.55
N LEU A 102 -4.78 -6.15 -25.30
CA LEU A 102 -6.03 -5.41 -25.11
C LEU A 102 -6.70 -5.71 -23.77
N TYR A 103 -6.72 -6.99 -23.33
CA TYR A 103 -7.23 -7.37 -22.02
C TYR A 103 -6.40 -6.74 -20.88
N TRP A 104 -5.09 -6.66 -21.08
CA TRP A 104 -4.18 -6.05 -20.11
C TRP A 104 -4.37 -4.53 -20.02
N HIS A 105 -4.54 -3.87 -21.16
CA HIS A 105 -4.83 -2.43 -21.21
C HIS A 105 -6.23 -2.10 -20.65
N PHE A 106 -7.21 -2.98 -20.83
CA PHE A 106 -8.54 -2.84 -20.22
C PHE A 106 -8.48 -2.85 -18.69
N VAL A 107 -7.67 -3.75 -18.11
CA VAL A 107 -7.44 -3.81 -16.65
C VAL A 107 -6.80 -2.51 -16.13
N ASP A 108 -5.91 -1.90 -16.91
CA ASP A 108 -5.27 -0.62 -16.61
C ASP A 108 -6.28 0.55 -16.60
N LEU A 109 -7.18 0.61 -17.59
CA LEU A 109 -8.23 1.63 -17.65
C LEU A 109 -9.26 1.54 -16.52
N VAL A 110 -9.67 0.32 -16.12
CA VAL A 110 -10.54 0.11 -14.96
C VAL A 110 -9.85 0.61 -13.69
N TRP A 111 -8.55 0.39 -13.58
CA TRP A 111 -7.80 0.85 -12.41
C TRP A 111 -7.69 2.37 -12.32
N VAL A 112 -7.41 3.06 -13.42
CA VAL A 112 -7.37 4.53 -13.47
C VAL A 112 -8.71 5.13 -13.03
N PHE A 113 -9.84 4.50 -13.40
CA PHE A 113 -11.17 4.94 -12.97
C PHE A 113 -11.40 4.78 -11.46
N VAL A 114 -11.01 3.64 -10.87
CA VAL A 114 -11.10 3.43 -9.42
C VAL A 114 -10.18 4.38 -8.65
N PHE A 115 -8.95 4.59 -9.15
CA PHE A 115 -8.03 5.56 -8.59
C PHE A 115 -8.64 6.97 -8.60
N LEU A 116 -9.16 7.43 -9.73
CA LEU A 116 -9.80 8.74 -9.86
C LEU A 116 -10.93 8.95 -8.83
N CYS A 117 -11.81 7.96 -8.65
CA CYS A 117 -12.95 8.06 -7.73
C CYS A 117 -12.57 8.00 -6.24
N PHE A 118 -11.44 7.38 -5.87
CA PHE A 118 -10.99 7.29 -4.48
C PHE A 118 -9.94 8.35 -4.10
N TYR A 119 -9.20 8.89 -5.07
CA TYR A 119 -8.13 9.87 -4.84
C TYR A 119 -8.52 11.31 -5.17
N LEU A 120 -9.46 11.53 -6.09
CA LEU A 120 -9.82 12.85 -6.63
C LEU A 120 -11.23 13.29 -6.21
N ILE A 121 -12.06 12.37 -5.73
CA ILE A 121 -13.40 12.58 -5.14
C ILE A 121 -13.34 12.24 -3.65
#